data_AF-A0A520YX19-F1
#
_entry.id   AF-A0A520YX19-F1
#
_cell.length_a   1.000
_cell.length_b   1.000
_cell.length_c   1.000
_cell.angle_alpha   90.00
_cell.angle_beta   90.00
_cell.angle_gamma   90.00
#
_symmetry.space_group_name_H-M   'P 1'
#
loop_
_entity.id
_entity.type
_entity.pdbx_description
1 polymer ?
#
loop_
_entity_poly.entity_id
_entity_poly.type
_entity_poly.pdbx_seq_one_letter_code
_entity_poly.pdbx_strand_id
1 'polypeptide(L)'
;MYSILIVSDDNSVNNLFKKSLNGDYVIYYAKSHEDALQLLFNKDVDITFLDVLLENDGATKLLEKFKQINIEPTVVLVIPESLPMLSDDALKIGAYELLEKPLTHDAIQHASKRALEKQSLKKELGFIHSHIKNIQPANKKTELSEPGINRQPNTNEIYLKYKEVFQKFSKVLARVHDLGKLADLTVEAMSEIFGVGKAVFVLVYKKEGLSRPYRYLGIDEAVAKNISFNNNESIMLWLAKNYQILTKDVIEREVASNKLSIREAINIQREINILQASLCIPVLAYGNLSSMITLGNKITGKVFFDEDIELLSMLAGYIGMAVENAFLYREANLRKIQNENILENIPCGVIAINSNGRINAFNKNAAKMLGISSHDILGKDVKHIGSLFTDIILRTLKDKKTYEMREVTHPTTHAVYSVSTSLLDAGGELGAIMIFSDISEIKKLQLSLSAVRELEGKVKNLENRNTSSVISHELSNLLVTQPD
;
A
#
# COMPACT_ATOMS: atom_id res chain seq x y z
N MET A 1 -8.71 9.71 13.10
CA MET A 1 -7.67 9.48 14.13
C MET A 1 -7.79 10.58 15.18
N TYR A 2 -7.78 10.26 16.48
CA TYR A 2 -7.96 11.25 17.55
C TYR A 2 -6.62 11.63 18.19
N SER A 3 -6.46 12.89 18.59
CA SER A 3 -5.23 13.40 19.20
C SER A 3 -5.33 13.41 20.72
N ILE A 4 -4.42 12.71 21.39
CA ILE A 4 -4.36 12.64 22.86
C ILE A 4 -3.05 13.27 23.34
N LEU A 5 -3.13 14.21 24.26
CA LEU A 5 -1.99 14.79 24.96
C LEU A 5 -1.88 14.17 26.34
N ILE A 6 -0.69 13.71 26.71
CA ILE A 6 -0.38 13.18 28.04
C ILE A 6 0.63 14.13 28.68
N VAL A 7 0.27 14.66 29.83
CA VAL A 7 1.05 15.66 30.57
C VAL A 7 1.50 15.00 31.88
N SER A 8 2.69 14.40 31.86
CA SER A 8 3.29 13.68 32.99
C SER A 8 4.81 13.56 32.81
N ASP A 9 5.54 13.75 33.92
CA ASP A 9 6.98 13.52 34.02
C ASP A 9 7.33 12.04 34.24
N ASP A 10 6.35 11.20 34.58
CA ASP A 10 6.52 9.78 34.84
C ASP A 10 6.60 8.95 33.54
N ASN A 11 7.81 8.47 33.23
CA ASN A 11 8.07 7.62 32.08
C ASN A 11 7.30 6.28 32.12
N SER A 12 6.95 5.78 33.30
CA SER A 12 6.18 4.54 33.47
C SER A 12 4.74 4.73 33.01
N VAL A 13 4.14 5.86 33.36
CA VAL A 13 2.80 6.28 32.89
C VAL A 13 2.81 6.44 31.38
N ASN A 14 3.80 7.15 30.82
CA ASN A 14 3.92 7.36 29.38
C ASN A 14 4.03 6.03 28.60
N ASN A 15 4.82 5.08 29.11
CA ASN A 15 4.93 3.74 28.52
C ASN A 15 3.63 2.93 28.61
N LEU A 16 2.87 3.09 29.70
CA LEU A 16 1.59 2.42 29.87
C LEU A 16 0.54 2.95 28.88
N PHE A 17 0.44 4.26 28.69
CA PHE A 17 -0.42 4.86 27.67
C PHE A 17 -0.02 4.40 26.26
N LYS A 18 1.27 4.35 25.95
CA LYS A 18 1.78 3.84 24.66
C LYS A 18 1.37 2.39 24.38
N LYS A 19 1.33 1.54 25.42
CA LYS A 19 0.86 0.15 25.31
C LYS A 19 -0.66 0.03 25.29
N SER A 20 -1.36 1.01 25.85
CA SER A 20 -2.80 0.93 26.08
C SER A 20 -3.65 1.54 24.98
N LEU A 21 -3.07 2.45 24.20
CA LEU A 21 -3.71 3.13 23.09
C LEU A 21 -3.10 2.61 21.78
N ASN A 22 -3.92 1.88 21.00
CA ASN A 22 -3.53 1.33 19.70
C ASN A 22 -3.55 2.42 18.60
N GLY A 23 -3.14 2.06 17.37
CA GLY A 23 -2.89 2.94 16.23
C GLY A 23 -4.03 3.82 15.70
N ASP A 24 -5.15 3.96 16.43
CA ASP A 24 -6.25 4.88 16.14
C ASP A 24 -6.04 6.29 16.75
N TYR A 25 -4.97 6.45 17.54
CA TYR A 25 -4.65 7.67 18.28
C TYR A 25 -3.28 8.24 17.91
N VAL A 26 -3.21 9.57 17.77
CA VAL A 26 -1.94 10.31 17.74
C VAL A 26 -1.67 10.79 19.16
N ILE A 27 -0.56 10.33 19.75
CA ILE A 27 -0.24 10.60 21.15
C ILE A 27 0.90 11.62 21.22
N TYR A 28 0.66 12.72 21.93
CA TYR A 28 1.64 13.74 22.27
C TYR A 28 2.00 13.62 23.75
N TYR A 29 3.27 13.86 24.09
CA TYR A 29 3.76 13.82 25.46
C TYR A 29 4.33 15.18 25.85
N ALA A 30 3.92 15.70 27.00
CA ALA A 30 4.47 16.89 27.62
C ALA A 30 5.02 16.54 29.00
N LYS A 31 6.22 17.02 29.31
CA LYS A 31 6.88 16.81 30.61
C LYS A 31 6.70 17.97 31.57
N SER A 32 6.17 19.09 31.08
CA SER A 32 5.94 20.31 31.84
C SER A 32 4.66 21.00 31.40
N HIS A 33 4.16 21.92 32.21
CA HIS A 33 3.00 22.75 31.83
C HIS A 33 3.29 23.63 30.60
N GLU A 34 4.53 24.10 30.45
CA GLU A 34 4.93 24.95 29.33
C GLU A 34 4.98 24.16 28.01
N ASP A 35 5.53 22.95 28.03
CA ASP A 35 5.53 22.05 26.88
C ASP A 35 4.09 21.71 26.45
N ALA A 36 3.20 21.47 27.42
CA ALA A 36 1.79 21.18 27.15
C ALA A 36 1.12 22.36 26.43
N LEU A 37 1.36 23.59 26.88
CA LEU A 37 0.82 24.80 26.26
C LEU A 37 1.35 25.00 24.84
N GLN A 38 2.64 24.78 24.59
CA GLN A 38 3.21 24.87 23.23
C GLN A 38 2.60 23.84 22.28
N LEU A 39 2.38 22.61 22.76
CA LEU A 39 1.74 21.56 21.97
C LEU A 39 0.28 21.92 21.67
N LEU A 40 -0.46 22.43 22.64
CA LEU A 40 -1.85 22.87 22.45
C LEU A 40 -1.97 24.06 21.51
N PHE A 41 -1.00 24.98 21.51
CA PHE A 41 -1.01 26.13 20.60
C PHE A 41 -0.78 25.72 19.14
N ASN A 42 0.05 24.70 18.92
CA ASN A 42 0.47 24.28 17.59
C ASN A 42 -0.32 23.09 17.02
N LYS A 43 -1.11 22.38 17.85
CA LYS A 43 -1.78 21.13 17.50
C LYS A 43 -3.22 21.12 18.01
N ASP A 44 -4.13 20.58 17.20
CA ASP A 44 -5.51 20.27 17.62
C ASP A 44 -5.51 19.00 18.49
N VAL A 45 -5.66 19.17 19.80
CA VAL A 45 -5.73 18.08 20.79
C VAL A 45 -7.19 17.82 21.16
N ASP A 46 -7.63 16.56 21.10
CA ASP A 46 -8.99 16.16 21.47
C ASP A 46 -9.11 15.92 22.98
N ILE A 47 -8.15 15.19 23.55
CA ILE A 47 -8.14 14.81 24.97
C ILE A 47 -6.80 15.17 25.58
N THR A 48 -6.83 15.66 26.82
CA THR A 48 -5.63 15.85 27.64
C THR A 48 -5.72 15.02 28.91
N PHE A 49 -4.78 14.09 29.12
CA PHE A 49 -4.54 13.45 30.40
C PHE A 49 -3.53 14.26 31.18
N LEU A 50 -3.92 14.79 32.34
CA LEU A 50 -3.11 15.69 33.14
C LEU A 50 -2.83 15.10 34.51
N ASP A 51 -1.56 14.88 34.81
CA ASP A 51 -1.11 14.48 36.14
C ASP A 51 -1.23 15.66 37.13
N VAL A 52 -2.03 15.49 38.18
CA VAL A 52 -2.30 16.57 39.16
C VAL A 52 -1.08 16.91 40.01
N LEU A 53 -0.14 15.96 40.16
CA LEU A 53 1.12 16.19 40.89
C LEU A 53 2.21 16.83 40.04
N LEU A 54 1.96 17.08 38.75
CA LEU A 54 2.95 17.71 37.89
C LEU A 54 3.14 19.18 38.29
N GLU A 55 4.35 19.52 38.75
CA GLU A 55 4.76 20.85 39.22
C GLU A 55 3.93 21.41 40.41
N ASN A 56 4.57 22.24 41.24
CA ASN A 56 3.95 22.79 42.48
C ASN A 56 2.76 23.73 42.23
N ASP A 57 2.58 24.16 40.99
CA ASP A 57 1.62 25.17 40.57
C ASP A 57 0.21 24.59 40.29
N GLY A 58 0.09 23.26 40.27
CA GLY A 58 -1.16 22.52 40.23
C GLY A 58 -1.90 22.55 38.87
N ALA A 59 -2.78 21.56 38.67
CA ALA A 59 -3.58 21.42 37.45
C ALA A 59 -4.50 22.62 37.14
N THR A 60 -4.84 23.42 38.14
CA THR A 60 -5.74 24.59 38.03
C THR A 60 -5.17 25.68 37.13
N LYS A 61 -3.89 26.05 37.29
CA LYS A 61 -3.23 27.10 36.49
C LYS A 61 -3.18 26.75 35.01
N LEU A 62 -2.95 25.48 34.68
CA LEU A 62 -2.95 25.02 33.29
C LEU A 62 -4.35 25.11 32.68
N LEU A 63 -5.38 24.70 33.42
CA LEU A 63 -6.76 24.73 32.96
C LEU A 63 -7.32 26.15 32.82
N GLU A 64 -6.91 27.09 33.67
CA GLU A 64 -7.21 28.52 33.48
C GLU A 64 -6.60 29.07 32.19
N LYS A 65 -5.34 28.70 31.91
CA LYS A 65 -4.68 29.10 30.66
C LYS A 65 -5.38 28.51 29.43
N PHE A 66 -5.90 27.27 29.50
CA PHE A 66 -6.68 26.67 28.40
C PHE A 66 -7.92 27.51 28.05
N LYS A 67 -8.63 27.99 29.07
CA LYS A 67 -9.80 28.88 28.89
C LYS A 67 -9.42 30.21 28.25
N GLN A 68 -8.27 30.78 28.61
CA GLN A 68 -7.81 32.06 28.05
C GLN A 68 -7.43 31.99 26.57
N ILE A 69 -6.88 30.85 26.12
CA ILE A 69 -6.45 30.64 24.73
C ILE A 69 -7.57 30.06 23.83
N ASN A 70 -8.80 29.96 24.33
CA ASN A 70 -9.97 29.43 23.61
C ASN A 70 -9.77 28.03 23.01
N ILE A 71 -8.93 27.21 23.67
CA ILE A 71 -8.68 25.81 23.32
C ILE A 71 -9.35 24.95 24.38
N GLU A 72 -10.32 24.12 23.98
CA GLU A 72 -11.13 23.35 24.93
C GLU A 72 -11.05 21.82 24.67
N PRO A 73 -9.89 21.19 24.92
CA PRO A 73 -9.78 19.74 24.94
C PRO A 73 -10.64 19.17 26.08
N THR A 74 -11.09 17.92 25.93
CA THR A 74 -11.68 17.21 27.06
C THR A 74 -10.57 16.76 27.99
N VAL A 75 -10.55 17.25 29.23
CA VAL A 75 -9.47 16.99 30.19
C VAL A 75 -9.84 15.84 31.12
N VAL A 76 -8.95 14.86 31.25
CA VAL A 76 -9.01 13.79 32.25
C VAL A 76 -7.88 13.99 33.24
N LEU A 77 -8.20 14.12 34.53
CA LEU A 77 -7.20 14.31 35.58
C LEU A 77 -6.72 12.95 36.09
N VAL A 78 -5.41 12.80 36.23
CA VAL A 78 -4.77 11.64 36.84
C VAL A 78 -4.35 12.02 38.25
N ILE A 79 -4.91 11.34 39.25
CA ILE A 79 -4.71 11.64 40.68
C ILE A 79 -4.03 10.47 41.41
N PRO A 80 -3.21 10.73 42.43
CA PRO A 80 -2.67 9.69 43.30
C PRO A 80 -3.75 9.16 44.26
N GLU A 81 -3.68 7.88 44.63
CA GLU A 81 -4.58 7.26 45.62
C GLU A 81 -4.59 7.99 46.97
N SER A 82 -3.47 8.63 47.33
CA SER A 82 -3.30 9.38 48.57
C SER A 82 -3.98 10.76 48.60
N LEU A 83 -4.55 11.22 47.48
CA LEU A 83 -5.23 12.51 47.38
C LEU A 83 -6.71 12.28 47.02
N PRO A 84 -7.62 12.17 48.01
CA PRO A 84 -9.05 12.06 47.75
C PRO A 84 -9.57 13.40 47.25
N MET A 85 -9.46 13.64 45.95
CA MET A 85 -10.08 14.79 45.29
C MET A 85 -11.54 14.44 44.98
N LEU A 86 -12.48 15.20 45.56
CA LEU A 86 -13.91 15.00 45.29
C LEU A 86 -14.20 15.29 43.80
N SER A 87 -15.01 14.44 43.16
CA SER A 87 -15.42 14.62 41.75
C SER A 87 -16.01 16.00 41.48
N ASP A 88 -16.70 16.60 42.46
CA ASP A 88 -17.27 17.94 42.35
C ASP A 88 -16.21 19.05 42.23
N ASP A 89 -15.05 18.89 42.87
CA ASP A 89 -13.97 19.87 42.79
C ASP A 89 -13.19 19.74 41.48
N ALA A 90 -13.03 18.52 40.96
CA ALA A 90 -12.49 18.29 39.62
C ALA A 90 -13.37 18.93 38.53
N LEU A 91 -14.69 18.78 38.64
CA LEU A 91 -15.66 19.36 37.72
C LEU A 91 -15.64 20.90 37.75
N LYS A 92 -15.50 21.52 38.93
CA LYS A 92 -15.37 22.99 39.05
C LYS A 92 -14.15 23.54 38.30
N ILE A 93 -13.06 22.79 38.28
CA ILE A 93 -11.81 23.20 37.63
C ILE A 93 -11.89 22.95 36.09
N GLY A 94 -12.90 22.20 35.64
CA GLY A 94 -13.16 21.95 34.21
C GLY A 94 -12.66 20.60 33.71
N ALA A 95 -12.30 19.69 34.62
CA ALA A 95 -12.03 18.31 34.27
C ALA A 95 -13.32 17.57 33.95
N TYR A 96 -13.28 16.70 32.95
CA TYR A 96 -14.40 15.84 32.59
C TYR A 96 -14.48 14.60 33.49
N GLU A 97 -13.32 14.00 33.78
CA GLU A 97 -13.23 12.73 34.49
C GLU A 97 -11.92 12.65 35.30
N LEU A 98 -11.94 11.80 36.34
CA LEU A 98 -10.81 11.47 37.20
C LEU A 98 -10.35 10.03 36.96
N LEU A 99 -9.04 9.83 36.96
CA LEU A 99 -8.40 8.52 36.96
C LEU A 99 -7.45 8.41 38.15
N GLU A 100 -7.65 7.40 38.97
CA GLU A 100 -6.80 7.12 40.14
C GLU A 100 -5.60 6.25 39.75
N LYS A 101 -4.40 6.61 40.24
CA LYS A 101 -3.22 5.74 40.20
C LYS A 101 -3.34 4.66 41.27
N PRO A 102 -2.94 3.39 41.01
CA PRO A 102 -2.21 2.92 39.83
C PRO A 102 -3.09 2.75 38.59
N LEU A 103 -2.65 3.31 37.46
CA LEU A 103 -3.37 3.21 36.18
C LEU A 103 -3.30 1.78 35.64
N THR A 104 -4.43 1.28 35.14
CA THR A 104 -4.53 0.01 34.43
C THR A 104 -4.84 0.23 32.95
N HIS A 105 -4.56 -0.77 32.12
CA HIS A 105 -4.84 -0.75 30.69
C HIS A 105 -6.32 -0.45 30.40
N ASP A 106 -7.22 -1.17 31.08
CA ASP A 106 -8.67 -1.04 30.89
C ASP A 106 -9.18 0.34 31.32
N ALA A 107 -8.65 0.87 32.43
CA ALA A 107 -9.03 2.20 32.91
C ALA A 107 -8.67 3.30 31.89
N ILE A 108 -7.47 3.23 31.30
CA ILE A 108 -7.03 4.18 30.27
C ILE A 108 -7.92 4.08 29.02
N GLN A 109 -8.21 2.86 28.54
CA GLN A 109 -9.03 2.68 27.35
C GLN A 109 -10.47 3.17 27.56
N HIS A 110 -11.07 2.84 28.70
CA HIS A 110 -12.43 3.26 29.02
C HIS A 110 -12.55 4.77 29.17
N ALA A 111 -11.62 5.40 29.90
CA ALA A 111 -11.60 6.86 30.06
C ALA A 111 -11.38 7.57 28.72
N SER A 112 -10.46 7.05 27.89
CA SER A 112 -10.22 7.59 26.54
C SER A 112 -11.49 7.55 25.71
N LYS A 113 -12.18 6.40 25.65
CA LYS A 113 -13.42 6.24 24.87
C LYS A 113 -14.51 7.22 25.33
N ARG A 114 -14.77 7.32 26.63
CA ARG A 114 -15.78 8.24 27.18
C ARG A 114 -15.44 9.71 26.93
N ALA A 115 -14.18 10.09 27.12
CA ALA A 115 -13.72 11.44 26.87
C ALA A 115 -13.82 11.80 25.37
N LEU A 116 -13.59 10.85 24.46
CA LEU A 116 -13.74 11.06 23.02
C LEU A 116 -15.19 11.25 22.62
N GLU A 117 -16.10 10.46 23.19
CA GLU A 117 -17.54 10.62 23.00
C GLU A 117 -18.00 12.02 23.45
N LYS A 118 -17.50 12.50 24.60
CA LYS A 118 -17.80 13.86 25.05
C LYS A 118 -17.23 14.93 24.12
N GLN A 119 -15.97 14.77 23.69
CA GLN A 119 -15.30 15.72 22.80
C GLN A 119 -15.98 15.77 21.43
N SER A 120 -16.45 14.63 20.91
CA SER A 120 -17.17 14.57 19.65
C SER A 120 -18.52 15.31 19.72
N LEU A 121 -19.30 15.09 20.78
CA LEU A 121 -20.54 15.81 21.04
C LEU A 121 -20.31 17.32 21.18
N LYS A 122 -19.24 17.73 21.88
CA LYS A 122 -18.89 19.15 22.04
C LYS A 122 -18.53 19.80 20.70
N LYS A 123 -17.76 19.10 19.85
CA LYS A 123 -17.43 19.55 18.49
C LYS A 123 -18.66 19.61 17.59
N GLU A 124 -19.57 18.63 17.70
CA GLU A 124 -20.84 18.61 16.96
C GLU A 124 -21.74 19.79 17.35
N LEU A 125 -21.91 20.05 18.65
CA LEU A 125 -22.62 21.23 19.14
C LEU A 125 -21.96 22.55 18.71
N GLY A 126 -20.63 22.65 18.79
CA GLY A 126 -19.89 23.82 18.33
C GLY A 126 -20.07 24.07 16.83
N PHE A 127 -20.02 23.01 16.02
CA PHE A 127 -20.26 23.06 14.60
C PHE A 127 -21.70 23.52 14.29
N ILE A 128 -22.71 22.91 14.92
CA ILE A 128 -24.12 23.30 14.77
C ILE A 128 -24.35 24.76 15.21
N HIS A 129 -23.80 25.18 16.35
CA HIS A 129 -23.92 26.56 16.82
C HIS A 129 -23.25 27.57 15.87
N SER A 130 -22.09 27.22 15.29
CA SER A 130 -21.45 28.07 14.27
C SER A 130 -22.34 28.23 13.02
N HIS A 131 -23.03 27.15 12.62
CA HIS A 131 -23.96 27.18 11.50
C HIS A 131 -25.22 28.01 11.81
N ILE A 132 -25.80 27.85 13.00
CA ILE A 132 -26.96 28.65 13.43
C ILE A 132 -26.60 30.14 13.52
N LYS A 133 -25.39 30.47 14.00
CA LYS A 133 -24.93 31.86 14.12
C LYS A 133 -24.74 32.53 12.75
N ASN A 134 -24.36 31.76 11.72
CA ASN A 134 -24.25 32.23 10.34
C ASN A 134 -25.61 32.35 9.63
N ILE A 135 -26.67 31.73 10.14
CA ILE A 135 -28.06 31.86 9.62
C ILE A 135 -28.76 33.09 10.20
N GLN A 136 -28.28 33.66 11.32
CA GLN A 136 -28.76 34.97 11.79
C GLN A 136 -28.09 36.10 10.99
N PRO A 137 -28.86 37.00 10.33
CA PRO A 137 -28.28 38.05 9.52
C PRO A 137 -27.50 39.02 10.42
N ALA A 138 -26.17 39.01 10.31
CA ALA A 138 -25.32 40.05 10.82
C ALA A 138 -25.56 41.34 10.00
N ASN A 139 -26.53 42.15 10.43
CA ASN A 139 -26.57 43.57 10.08
C ASN A 139 -25.34 44.27 10.70
N LYS A 140 -24.20 44.16 10.03
CA LYS A 140 -23.09 45.08 10.20
C LYS A 140 -22.66 45.58 8.83
N LYS A 141 -23.23 46.73 8.47
CA LYS A 141 -22.57 47.67 7.57
C LYS A 141 -21.17 47.92 8.13
N THR A 142 -20.17 47.40 7.45
CA THR A 142 -18.79 47.84 7.65
C THR A 142 -18.31 48.25 6.28
N GLU A 143 -18.36 49.55 6.05
CA GLU A 143 -17.65 50.21 4.97
C GLU A 143 -16.16 49.89 5.14
N LEU A 144 -15.61 49.13 4.21
CA LEU A 144 -14.18 49.07 3.96
C LEU A 144 -13.97 49.66 2.58
N SER A 145 -13.58 50.93 2.59
CA SER A 145 -13.11 51.68 1.43
C SER A 145 -11.94 50.92 0.80
N GLU A 146 -12.14 50.42 -0.42
CA GLU A 146 -11.05 49.95 -1.27
C GLU A 146 -10.18 51.16 -1.68
N PRO A 147 -8.85 51.11 -1.48
CA PRO A 147 -7.96 51.93 -2.29
C PRO A 147 -7.92 51.26 -3.67
N GLY A 148 -8.54 51.92 -4.65
CA GLY A 148 -8.48 51.51 -6.04
C GLY A 148 -7.04 51.38 -6.53
N ILE A 149 -6.57 50.15 -6.67
CA ILE A 149 -5.46 49.79 -7.54
C ILE A 149 -6.07 48.98 -8.66
N ASN A 150 -6.50 49.70 -9.70
CA ASN A 150 -6.90 49.12 -10.97
C ASN A 150 -5.64 48.57 -11.65
N ARG A 151 -5.27 47.33 -11.30
CA ARG A 151 -4.34 46.50 -12.06
C ARG A 151 -5.11 45.26 -12.48
N GLN A 152 -5.81 45.35 -13.61
CA GLN A 152 -6.11 44.15 -14.37
C GLN A 152 -4.77 43.44 -14.65
N PRO A 153 -4.54 42.22 -14.16
CA PRO A 153 -3.38 41.45 -14.57
C PRO A 153 -3.47 41.28 -16.09
N ASN A 154 -2.42 41.66 -16.80
CA ASN A 154 -2.37 41.55 -18.26
C ASN A 154 -2.54 40.07 -18.61
N THR A 155 -3.66 39.69 -19.22
CA THR A 155 -4.09 38.29 -19.45
C THR A 155 -2.98 37.49 -20.16
N ASN A 156 -2.16 38.16 -20.98
CA ASN A 156 -1.01 37.57 -21.66
C ASN A 156 0.12 37.08 -20.73
N GLU A 157 0.42 37.78 -19.62
CA GLU A 157 1.49 37.34 -18.68
C GLU A 157 1.09 36.09 -17.89
N ILE A 158 -0.17 36.00 -17.49
CA ILE A 158 -0.73 34.83 -16.80
C ILE A 158 -0.72 33.60 -17.72
N TYR A 159 -1.19 33.75 -18.97
CA TYR A 159 -1.15 32.66 -19.96
C TYR A 159 0.27 32.19 -20.30
N LEU A 160 1.24 33.10 -20.40
CA LEU A 160 2.64 32.76 -20.64
C LEU A 160 3.24 31.99 -19.45
N LYS A 161 2.94 32.41 -18.22
CA LYS A 161 3.37 31.70 -17.00
C LYS A 161 2.74 30.31 -16.91
N TYR A 162 1.44 30.17 -17.24
CA TYR A 162 0.75 28.87 -17.31
C TYR A 162 1.38 27.94 -18.35
N LYS A 163 1.70 28.44 -19.55
CA LYS A 163 2.30 27.65 -20.63
C LYS A 163 3.71 27.16 -20.26
N GLU A 164 4.50 28.01 -19.62
CA GLU A 164 5.88 27.67 -19.23
C GLU A 164 5.90 26.62 -18.11
N VAL A 165 5.04 26.80 -17.10
CA VAL A 165 4.81 25.81 -16.03
C VAL A 165 4.34 24.48 -16.61
N PHE A 166 3.35 24.50 -17.50
CA PHE A 166 2.80 23.33 -18.17
C PHE A 166 3.84 22.58 -19.00
N GLN A 167 4.69 23.29 -19.76
CA GLN A 167 5.75 22.68 -20.57
C GLN A 167 6.86 22.04 -19.72
N LYS A 168 7.21 22.67 -18.59
CA LYS A 168 8.14 22.09 -17.60
C LYS A 168 7.56 20.79 -17.02
N PHE A 169 6.29 20.81 -16.63
CA PHE A 169 5.59 19.70 -15.99
C PHE A 169 5.35 18.52 -16.95
N SER A 170 4.93 18.79 -18.18
CA SER A 170 4.63 17.77 -19.20
C SER A 170 5.87 16.97 -19.61
N LYS A 171 7.04 17.60 -19.74
CA LYS A 171 8.30 16.91 -20.07
C LYS A 171 8.79 15.98 -18.94
N VAL A 172 8.52 16.35 -17.69
CA VAL A 172 8.84 15.54 -16.51
C VAL A 172 7.93 14.31 -16.45
N LEU A 173 6.61 14.50 -16.61
CA LEU A 173 5.62 13.42 -16.53
C LEU A 173 5.84 12.31 -17.59
N ALA A 174 6.32 12.66 -18.78
CA ALA A 174 6.49 11.70 -19.89
C ALA A 174 7.67 10.73 -19.72
N ARG A 175 8.61 10.99 -18.81
CA ARG A 175 9.88 10.22 -18.68
C ARG A 175 10.06 9.51 -17.35
N VAL A 176 9.21 9.78 -16.38
CA VAL A 176 9.37 9.26 -15.03
C VAL A 176 8.57 7.96 -14.88
N HIS A 177 9.27 6.83 -14.99
CA HIS A 177 8.73 5.51 -14.64
C HIS A 177 8.80 5.22 -13.13
N ASP A 178 9.33 6.16 -12.35
CA ASP A 178 9.58 6.06 -10.91
C ASP A 178 8.57 6.92 -10.14
N LEU A 179 7.60 6.26 -9.52
CA LEU A 179 6.56 6.92 -8.73
C LEU A 179 7.12 7.81 -7.61
N GLY A 180 8.27 7.45 -7.04
CA GLY A 180 8.97 8.24 -6.02
C GLY A 180 9.35 9.62 -6.55
N LYS A 181 10.15 9.62 -7.61
CA LYS A 181 10.61 10.86 -8.28
C LYS A 181 9.45 11.69 -8.81
N LEU A 182 8.39 11.03 -9.29
CA LEU A 182 7.19 11.70 -9.78
C LEU A 182 6.50 12.49 -8.67
N ALA A 183 6.29 11.85 -7.52
CA ALA A 183 5.65 12.48 -6.38
C ALA A 183 6.51 13.61 -5.81
N ASP A 184 7.83 13.43 -5.73
CA ASP A 184 8.78 14.46 -5.29
C ASP A 184 8.66 15.73 -6.15
N LEU A 185 8.81 15.58 -7.47
CA LEU A 185 8.71 16.69 -8.42
C LEU A 185 7.32 17.34 -8.41
N THR A 186 6.27 16.55 -8.17
CA THR A 186 4.90 17.06 -8.07
C THR A 186 4.73 17.96 -6.85
N VAL A 187 5.20 17.53 -5.68
CA VAL A 187 5.10 18.31 -4.43
C VAL A 187 5.92 19.60 -4.54
N GLU A 188 7.15 19.52 -5.03
CA GLU A 188 8.02 20.68 -5.23
C GLU A 188 7.40 21.70 -6.19
N ALA A 189 6.96 21.24 -7.37
CA ALA A 189 6.39 22.13 -8.36
C ALA A 189 5.06 22.74 -7.88
N MET A 190 4.17 21.97 -7.23
CA MET A 190 2.95 22.52 -6.64
C MET A 190 3.24 23.56 -5.56
N SER A 191 4.28 23.35 -4.75
CA SER A 191 4.73 24.33 -3.76
C SER A 191 5.24 25.61 -4.40
N GLU A 192 6.08 25.51 -5.44
CA GLU A 192 6.68 26.64 -6.15
C GLU A 192 5.64 27.47 -6.92
N ILE A 193 4.78 26.80 -7.69
CA ILE A 193 3.79 27.46 -8.57
C ILE A 193 2.77 28.26 -7.74
N PHE A 194 2.26 27.65 -6.67
CA PHE A 194 1.19 28.23 -5.86
C PHE A 194 1.70 28.97 -4.62
N GLY A 195 3.00 28.94 -4.35
CA GLY A 195 3.64 29.64 -3.24
C GLY A 195 3.12 29.15 -1.89
N VAL A 196 3.04 27.83 -1.70
CA VAL A 196 2.56 27.21 -0.45
C VAL A 196 3.72 26.60 0.34
N GLY A 197 3.73 26.82 1.66
CA GLY A 197 4.75 26.26 2.54
C GLY A 197 4.50 24.81 2.95
N LYS A 198 3.30 24.28 2.64
CA LYS A 198 2.89 22.92 2.98
C LYS A 198 2.21 22.26 1.79
N ALA A 199 2.67 21.07 1.43
CA ALA A 199 2.08 20.28 0.36
C ALA A 199 2.27 18.79 0.67
N VAL A 200 1.27 17.96 0.40
CA VAL A 200 1.32 16.51 0.64
C VAL A 200 0.79 15.77 -0.56
N PHE A 201 1.54 14.77 -1.00
CA PHE A 201 1.11 13.79 -1.98
C PHE A 201 0.73 12.51 -1.25
N VAL A 202 -0.56 12.17 -1.26
CA VAL A 202 -1.13 10.98 -0.65
C VAL A 202 -1.42 9.95 -1.74
N LEU A 203 -0.89 8.74 -1.57
CA LEU A 203 -1.06 7.66 -2.54
C LEU A 203 -2.18 6.70 -2.10
N VAL A 204 -3.04 6.28 -3.04
CA VAL A 204 -4.14 5.36 -2.77
C VAL A 204 -3.73 3.91 -3.00
N TYR A 205 -3.69 3.12 -1.93
CA TYR A 205 -3.39 1.69 -2.00
C TYR A 205 -4.70 0.89 -2.06
N LYS A 206 -5.25 0.73 -3.27
CA LYS A 206 -6.54 0.05 -3.51
C LYS A 206 -6.63 -1.34 -2.87
N LYS A 207 -5.55 -2.13 -2.92
CA LYS A 207 -5.51 -3.49 -2.36
C LYS A 207 -5.56 -3.53 -0.84
N GLU A 208 -5.03 -2.51 -0.17
CA GLU A 208 -4.98 -2.43 1.30
C GLU A 208 -6.22 -1.74 1.88
N GLY A 209 -7.01 -1.03 1.04
CA GLY A 209 -8.12 -0.20 1.51
C GLY A 209 -7.68 1.07 2.26
N LEU A 210 -6.38 1.37 2.28
CA LEU A 210 -5.80 2.51 2.97
C LEU A 210 -5.07 3.45 2.01
N SER A 211 -4.92 4.70 2.42
CA SER A 211 -4.11 5.72 1.77
C SER A 211 -3.15 6.34 2.76
N ARG A 212 -1.94 6.68 2.32
CA ARG A 212 -0.89 7.22 3.20
C ARG A 212 -0.13 8.34 2.51
N PRO A 213 0.37 9.35 3.26
CA PRO A 213 1.33 10.30 2.73
C PRO A 213 2.53 9.55 2.11
N TYR A 214 2.80 9.85 0.85
CA TYR A 214 3.90 9.24 0.11
C TYR A 214 5.07 10.21 -0.03
N ARG A 215 4.76 11.51 -0.25
CA ARG A 215 5.70 12.64 -0.21
C ARG A 215 5.05 13.86 0.40
N TYR A 216 5.84 14.71 1.04
CA TYR A 216 5.33 15.89 1.75
C TYR A 216 6.41 16.96 1.89
N LEU A 217 5.96 18.20 2.01
CA LEU A 217 6.74 19.39 2.28
C LEU A 217 6.08 20.16 3.43
N GLY A 218 6.88 20.64 4.39
CA GLY A 218 6.39 21.47 5.50
C GLY A 218 5.59 20.73 6.57
N ILE A 219 5.63 19.40 6.57
CA ILE A 219 5.06 18.52 7.61
C ILE A 219 6.19 17.71 8.26
N ASP A 220 6.10 17.55 9.57
CA ASP A 220 7.02 16.73 10.36
C ASP A 220 7.00 15.26 9.92
N GLU A 221 8.18 14.64 9.77
CA GLU A 221 8.33 13.27 9.27
C GLU A 221 7.68 12.22 10.19
N ALA A 222 7.78 12.40 11.51
CA ALA A 222 7.17 11.46 12.46
C ALA A 222 5.64 11.53 12.44
N VAL A 223 5.09 12.73 12.20
CA VAL A 223 3.65 12.90 11.97
C VAL A 223 3.25 12.24 10.65
N ALA A 224 3.92 12.57 9.55
CA ALA A 224 3.56 12.09 8.22
C ALA A 224 3.57 10.55 8.09
N LYS A 225 4.54 9.87 8.71
CA LYS A 225 4.64 8.40 8.68
C LYS A 225 3.51 7.67 9.42
N ASN A 226 2.89 8.33 10.41
CA ASN A 226 1.83 7.74 11.22
C ASN A 226 0.42 8.08 10.71
N ILE A 227 0.30 8.90 9.66
CA ILE A 227 -0.97 9.23 9.05
C ILE A 227 -1.40 8.12 8.08
N SER A 228 -2.62 7.64 8.24
CA SER A 228 -3.30 6.80 7.26
C SER A 228 -4.78 7.17 7.16
N PHE A 229 -5.33 7.08 5.96
CA PHE A 229 -6.73 7.34 5.65
C PHE A 229 -7.40 6.06 5.17
N ASN A 230 -8.65 5.85 5.57
CA ASN A 230 -9.47 4.76 5.05
C ASN A 230 -10.07 5.19 3.70
N ASN A 231 -9.91 4.37 2.66
CA ASN A 231 -10.37 4.70 1.32
C ASN A 231 -11.90 4.74 1.21
N ASN A 232 -12.60 4.07 2.12
CA ASN A 232 -14.05 3.95 2.12
C ASN A 232 -14.73 4.92 3.09
N GLU A 233 -14.00 5.87 3.68
CA GLU A 233 -14.54 6.85 4.63
C GLU A 233 -13.96 8.25 4.38
N SER A 234 -14.57 9.24 5.04
CA SER A 234 -14.05 10.62 5.17
C SER A 234 -13.58 11.25 3.86
N ILE A 235 -12.35 11.80 3.81
CA ILE A 235 -11.87 12.59 2.68
C ILE A 235 -11.73 11.75 1.41
N MET A 236 -11.27 10.50 1.55
CA MET A 236 -10.99 9.63 0.40
C MET A 236 -12.29 9.20 -0.28
N LEU A 237 -13.30 8.81 0.50
CA LEU A 237 -14.62 8.47 -0.03
C LEU A 237 -15.27 9.67 -0.71
N TRP A 238 -15.18 10.85 -0.10
CA TRP A 238 -15.78 12.06 -0.64
C TRP A 238 -15.14 12.43 -1.99
N LEU A 239 -13.81 12.42 -2.07
CA LEU A 239 -13.08 12.73 -3.30
C LEU A 239 -13.36 11.71 -4.41
N ALA A 240 -13.46 10.42 -4.06
CA ALA A 240 -13.77 9.35 -5.01
C ALA A 240 -15.20 9.42 -5.56
N LYS A 241 -16.16 9.98 -4.81
CA LYS A 241 -17.55 10.14 -5.26
C LYS A 241 -17.79 11.41 -6.06
N ASN A 242 -17.18 12.52 -5.65
CA ASN A 242 -17.54 13.84 -6.17
C ASN A 242 -16.61 14.35 -7.27
N TYR A 243 -15.37 13.83 -7.37
CA TYR A 243 -14.39 14.22 -8.39
C TYR A 243 -14.06 15.72 -8.40
N GLN A 244 -14.21 16.41 -7.26
CA GLN A 244 -14.02 17.85 -7.12
C GLN A 244 -12.94 18.16 -6.07
N ILE A 245 -12.35 19.35 -6.19
CA ILE A 245 -11.45 19.87 -5.15
C ILE A 245 -12.28 20.17 -3.91
N LEU A 246 -11.84 19.64 -2.78
CA LEU A 246 -12.49 19.80 -1.49
C LEU A 246 -11.83 20.96 -0.72
N THR A 247 -12.67 21.89 -0.29
CA THR A 247 -12.30 23.05 0.55
C THR A 247 -13.26 23.15 1.74
N LYS A 248 -12.94 23.99 2.72
CA LYS A 248 -13.85 24.25 3.86
C LYS A 248 -15.22 24.76 3.38
N ASP A 249 -15.23 25.69 2.43
CA ASP A 249 -16.47 26.25 1.85
C ASP A 249 -17.32 25.19 1.15
N VAL A 250 -16.67 24.22 0.47
CA VAL A 250 -17.37 23.09 -0.15
C VAL A 250 -18.05 22.23 0.92
N ILE A 251 -17.37 21.93 2.03
CA ILE A 251 -17.93 21.13 3.13
C ILE A 251 -19.17 21.82 3.71
N GLU A 252 -19.07 23.11 4.04
CA GLU A 252 -20.18 23.88 4.61
C GLU A 252 -21.39 23.91 3.67
N ARG A 253 -21.16 24.12 2.36
CA ARG A 253 -22.21 24.10 1.33
C ARG A 253 -22.88 22.72 1.20
N GLU A 254 -22.10 21.64 1.19
CA GLU A 254 -22.63 20.29 1.05
C GLU A 254 -23.46 19.88 2.27
N VAL A 255 -23.05 20.28 3.48
CA VAL A 255 -23.83 20.12 4.71
C VAL A 255 -25.13 20.92 4.64
N ALA A 256 -25.08 22.19 4.23
CA ALA A 256 -26.27 23.03 4.09
C ALA A 256 -27.28 22.46 3.07
N SER A 257 -26.79 21.72 2.06
CA SER A 257 -27.62 21.06 1.06
C SER A 257 -28.10 19.65 1.44
N ASN A 258 -27.83 19.18 2.67
CA ASN A 258 -28.12 17.82 3.15
C ASN A 258 -27.49 16.68 2.33
N LYS A 259 -26.43 16.97 1.54
CA LYS A 259 -25.69 15.97 0.77
C LYS A 259 -24.57 15.31 1.58
N LEU A 260 -24.13 15.97 2.65
CA LEU A 260 -23.09 15.49 3.56
C LEU A 260 -23.63 15.50 4.99
N SER A 261 -23.51 14.39 5.72
CA SER A 261 -23.91 14.38 7.12
C SER A 261 -22.94 15.17 7.99
N ILE A 262 -23.41 15.68 9.13
CA ILE A 262 -22.58 16.43 10.09
C ILE A 262 -21.41 15.57 10.59
N ARG A 263 -21.65 14.27 10.83
CA ARG A 263 -20.60 13.33 11.25
C ARG A 263 -19.51 13.17 10.19
N GLU A 264 -19.89 13.03 8.93
CA GLU A 264 -18.93 12.95 7.81
C GLU A 264 -18.13 14.25 7.67
N ALA A 265 -18.80 15.40 7.76
CA ALA A 265 -18.16 16.71 7.69
C ALA A 265 -17.10 16.90 8.79
N ILE A 266 -17.41 16.52 10.04
CA ILE A 266 -16.46 16.58 11.16
C ILE A 266 -15.23 15.70 10.90
N ASN A 267 -15.44 14.47 10.40
CA ASN A 267 -14.34 13.55 10.12
C ASN A 267 -13.44 14.07 8.99
N ILE A 268 -14.03 14.58 7.90
CA ILE A 268 -13.31 15.23 6.81
C ILE A 268 -12.52 16.44 7.32
N GLN A 269 -13.15 17.31 8.12
CA GLN A 269 -12.50 18.51 8.64
C GLN A 269 -11.30 18.18 9.54
N ARG A 270 -11.40 17.11 10.34
CA ARG A 270 -10.27 16.62 11.16
C ARG A 270 -9.10 16.17 10.28
N GLU A 271 -9.36 15.40 9.22
CA GLU A 271 -8.32 14.92 8.30
C GLU A 271 -7.64 16.09 7.57
N ILE A 272 -8.41 17.09 7.13
CA ILE A 272 -7.88 18.34 6.54
C ILE A 272 -6.98 19.08 7.54
N ASN A 273 -7.40 19.18 8.81
CA ASN A 273 -6.62 19.87 9.85
C ASN A 273 -5.30 19.14 10.17
N ILE A 274 -5.32 17.79 10.22
CA ILE A 274 -4.12 16.97 10.43
C ILE A 274 -3.08 17.23 9.34
N LEU A 275 -3.53 17.33 8.08
CA LEU A 275 -2.68 17.67 6.94
C LEU A 275 -2.34 19.16 6.86
N GLN A 276 -2.96 19.99 7.71
CA GLN A 276 -2.90 21.45 7.66
C GLN A 276 -3.20 21.99 6.26
N ALA A 277 -4.16 21.33 5.60
CA ALA A 277 -4.55 21.57 4.23
C ALA A 277 -5.61 22.68 4.15
N SER A 278 -5.50 23.48 3.09
CA SER A 278 -6.50 24.45 2.65
C SER A 278 -7.29 23.89 1.46
N LEU A 279 -6.59 23.18 0.56
CA LEU A 279 -7.16 22.49 -0.59
C LEU A 279 -6.83 21.00 -0.54
N CYS A 280 -7.80 20.16 -0.87
CA CYS A 280 -7.61 18.73 -1.09
C CYS A 280 -8.05 18.38 -2.52
N ILE A 281 -7.08 17.99 -3.33
CA ILE A 281 -7.19 17.90 -4.78
C ILE A 281 -7.20 16.42 -5.17
N PRO A 282 -8.28 15.92 -5.78
CA PRO A 282 -8.33 14.54 -6.25
C PRO A 282 -7.46 14.38 -7.49
N VAL A 283 -6.61 13.36 -7.50
CA VAL A 283 -5.83 12.98 -8.67
C VAL A 283 -6.43 11.70 -9.25
N LEU A 284 -7.07 11.84 -10.40
CA LEU A 284 -7.89 10.81 -11.02
C LEU A 284 -7.18 10.19 -12.22
N ALA A 285 -7.25 8.87 -12.33
CA ALA A 285 -6.82 8.12 -13.51
C ALA A 285 -7.96 7.22 -13.98
N TYR A 286 -8.34 7.32 -15.25
CA TYR A 286 -9.47 6.56 -15.83
C TYR A 286 -10.75 6.61 -14.97
N GLY A 287 -11.07 7.79 -14.42
CA GLY A 287 -12.25 7.98 -13.57
C GLY A 287 -12.14 7.42 -12.14
N ASN A 288 -10.97 6.90 -11.73
CA ASN A 288 -10.74 6.39 -10.38
C ASN A 288 -9.77 7.28 -9.62
N LEU A 289 -10.00 7.45 -8.31
CA LEU A 289 -9.04 8.12 -7.42
C LEU A 289 -7.76 7.28 -7.30
N SER A 290 -6.65 7.85 -7.77
CA SER A 290 -5.33 7.23 -7.77
C SER A 290 -4.43 7.84 -6.69
N SER A 291 -4.56 9.15 -6.48
CA SER A 291 -3.89 9.89 -5.41
C SER A 291 -4.71 11.10 -4.97
N MET A 292 -4.26 11.75 -3.90
CA MET A 292 -4.74 13.05 -3.46
C MET A 292 -3.54 13.95 -3.26
N ILE A 293 -3.64 15.21 -3.69
CA ILE A 293 -2.66 16.24 -3.38
C ILE A 293 -3.32 17.24 -2.44
N THR A 294 -2.66 17.58 -1.34
CA THR A 294 -3.16 18.63 -0.44
C THR A 294 -2.20 19.80 -0.44
N LEU A 295 -2.74 21.02 -0.47
CA LEU A 295 -1.99 22.26 -0.38
C LEU A 295 -2.43 23.04 0.86
N GLY A 296 -1.47 23.54 1.63
CA GLY A 296 -1.73 24.45 2.73
C GLY A 296 -2.07 25.86 2.24
N ASN A 297 -2.18 26.81 3.18
CA ASN A 297 -2.38 28.22 2.84
C ASN A 297 -1.18 28.79 2.06
N LYS A 298 -1.45 29.74 1.16
CA LYS A 298 -0.41 30.50 0.47
C LYS A 298 0.43 31.27 1.48
N ILE A 299 1.75 31.32 1.28
CA ILE A 299 2.71 32.06 2.13
C ILE A 299 2.35 33.55 2.15
N THR A 300 1.81 34.08 1.06
CA THR A 300 1.35 35.47 0.95
C THR A 300 0.10 35.79 1.79
N GLY A 301 -0.59 34.79 2.34
CA GLY A 301 -1.86 34.93 3.04
C GLY A 301 -3.08 35.13 2.14
N LYS A 302 -2.90 35.19 0.80
CA LYS A 302 -4.01 35.28 -0.16
C LYS A 302 -4.78 33.96 -0.25
N VAL A 303 -6.06 34.07 -0.58
CA VAL A 303 -6.91 32.92 -0.93
C VAL A 303 -6.54 32.34 -2.30
N PHE A 304 -6.99 31.11 -2.56
CA PHE A 304 -6.98 30.53 -3.90
C PHE A 304 -8.16 31.09 -4.70
N PHE A 305 -7.89 31.59 -5.89
CA PHE A 305 -8.92 32.10 -6.80
C PHE A 305 -9.38 30.98 -7.77
N ASP A 306 -10.48 31.21 -8.47
CA ASP A 306 -11.07 30.22 -9.39
C ASP A 306 -10.07 29.78 -10.48
N GLU A 307 -9.22 30.69 -10.97
CA GLU A 307 -8.18 30.35 -11.94
C GLU A 307 -7.12 29.39 -11.38
N ASP A 308 -6.81 29.48 -10.07
CA ASP A 308 -5.92 28.53 -9.41
C ASP A 308 -6.57 27.14 -9.37
N ILE A 309 -7.86 27.07 -9.02
CA ILE A 309 -8.64 25.83 -8.93
C ILE A 309 -8.73 25.15 -10.30
N GLU A 310 -8.93 25.90 -11.38
CA GLU A 310 -8.92 25.39 -12.75
C GLU A 310 -7.56 24.81 -13.13
N LEU A 311 -6.47 25.56 -12.87
CA LEU A 311 -5.11 25.07 -13.15
C LEU A 311 -4.82 23.78 -12.34
N LEU A 312 -5.15 23.77 -11.05
CA LEU A 312 -4.94 22.62 -10.17
C LEU A 312 -5.69 21.38 -10.68
N SER A 313 -6.93 21.55 -11.10
CA SER A 313 -7.75 20.46 -11.65
C SER A 313 -7.14 19.91 -12.94
N MET A 314 -6.65 20.78 -13.83
CA MET A 314 -5.97 20.36 -15.05
C MET A 314 -4.68 19.59 -14.74
N LEU A 315 -3.82 20.13 -13.87
CA LEU A 315 -2.56 19.48 -13.48
C LEU A 315 -2.81 18.13 -12.80
N ALA A 316 -3.82 18.03 -11.94
CA ALA A 316 -4.21 16.79 -11.27
C ALA A 316 -4.57 15.69 -12.27
N GLY A 317 -5.26 16.01 -13.36
CA GLY A 317 -5.55 15.05 -14.43
C GLY A 317 -4.29 14.46 -15.07
N TYR A 318 -3.30 15.30 -15.38
CA TYR A 318 -2.02 14.84 -15.95
C TYR A 318 -1.20 14.00 -14.97
N ILE A 319 -1.16 14.42 -13.70
CA ILE A 319 -0.48 13.67 -12.64
C ILE A 319 -1.12 12.30 -12.48
N GLY A 320 -2.46 12.21 -12.51
CA GLY A 320 -3.18 10.95 -12.38
C GLY A 320 -2.79 9.95 -13.47
N MET A 321 -2.73 10.40 -14.72
CA MET A 321 -2.26 9.57 -15.83
C MET A 321 -0.80 9.11 -15.65
N ALA A 322 0.08 9.98 -15.18
CA ALA A 322 1.48 9.63 -14.96
C ALA A 322 1.67 8.64 -13.80
N VAL A 323 0.92 8.81 -12.71
CA VAL A 323 0.90 7.88 -11.57
C VAL A 323 0.45 6.50 -12.04
N GLU A 324 -0.63 6.44 -12.81
CA GLU A 324 -1.15 5.18 -13.35
C GLU A 324 -0.16 4.50 -14.29
N ASN A 325 0.49 5.27 -15.18
CA ASN A 325 1.54 4.75 -16.06
C ASN A 325 2.74 4.19 -15.26
N ALA A 326 3.15 4.85 -14.18
CA ALA A 326 4.22 4.37 -13.32
C ALA A 326 3.83 3.05 -12.62
N PHE A 327 2.58 2.93 -12.17
CA PHE A 327 2.06 1.68 -11.60
C PHE A 327 2.02 0.54 -12.63
N LEU A 328 1.45 0.79 -13.82
CA LEU A 328 1.36 -0.19 -14.90
C LEU A 328 2.75 -0.67 -15.33
N TYR A 329 3.71 0.25 -15.47
CA TYR A 329 5.09 -0.09 -15.80
C TYR A 329 5.73 -0.97 -14.72
N ARG A 330 5.54 -0.62 -13.44
CA ARG A 330 6.03 -1.42 -12.32
C ARG A 330 5.42 -2.82 -12.30
N GLU A 331 4.12 -2.94 -12.52
CA GLU A 331 3.43 -4.23 -12.57
C GLU A 331 3.94 -5.10 -13.73
N ALA A 332 4.08 -4.52 -14.93
CA ALA A 332 4.64 -5.21 -16.09
C ALA A 332 6.06 -5.71 -15.81
N ASN A 333 6.90 -4.89 -15.18
CA ASN A 333 8.27 -5.27 -14.85
C ASN A 333 8.33 -6.37 -13.76
N LEU A 334 7.46 -6.31 -12.74
CA LEU A 334 7.35 -7.37 -11.73
C LEU A 334 6.89 -8.70 -12.34
N ARG A 335 5.89 -8.67 -13.22
CA ARG A 335 5.43 -9.86 -13.97
C ARG A 335 6.55 -10.44 -14.83
N LYS A 336 7.34 -9.58 -15.49
CA LYS A 336 8.50 -10.01 -16.28
C LYS A 336 9.53 -10.74 -15.41
N ILE A 337 9.95 -10.13 -14.30
CA ILE A 337 10.90 -10.74 -13.35
C ILE A 337 10.35 -12.07 -12.80
N GLN A 338 9.05 -12.13 -12.47
CA GLN A 338 8.43 -13.37 -12.01
C GLN A 338 8.48 -14.49 -13.06
N ASN A 339 8.15 -14.19 -14.31
CA ASN A 339 8.23 -15.16 -15.40
C ASN A 339 9.65 -15.65 -15.65
N GLU A 340 10.63 -14.73 -15.63
CA GLU A 340 12.05 -15.08 -15.75
C GLU A 340 12.48 -16.00 -14.61
N ASN A 341 12.11 -15.68 -13.36
CA ASN A 341 12.40 -16.54 -12.20
C ASN A 341 11.77 -17.93 -12.30
N ILE A 342 10.56 -18.05 -12.85
CA ILE A 342 9.95 -19.37 -13.10
C ILE A 342 10.78 -20.15 -14.13
N LEU A 343 11.09 -19.53 -15.28
CA LEU A 343 11.89 -20.18 -16.32
C LEU A 343 13.27 -20.61 -15.82
N GLU A 344 13.92 -19.80 -15.00
CA GLU A 344 15.25 -20.09 -14.44
C GLU A 344 15.25 -21.22 -13.40
N ASN A 345 14.13 -21.47 -12.72
CA ASN A 345 14.05 -22.47 -11.63
C ASN A 345 13.28 -23.74 -11.98
N ILE A 346 12.61 -23.83 -13.13
CA ILE A 346 12.00 -25.09 -13.60
C ILE A 346 13.09 -26.15 -13.74
N PRO A 347 12.95 -27.36 -13.16
CA PRO A 347 13.96 -28.44 -13.19
C PRO A 347 14.09 -29.13 -14.56
N CYS A 348 13.88 -28.38 -15.65
CA CYS A 348 13.94 -28.81 -17.03
C CYS A 348 14.76 -27.79 -17.82
N GLY A 349 15.46 -28.24 -18.87
CA GLY A 349 16.01 -27.35 -19.86
C GLY A 349 14.90 -26.76 -20.73
N VAL A 350 14.88 -25.43 -20.87
CA VAL A 350 13.93 -24.71 -21.72
C VAL A 350 14.71 -23.92 -22.76
N ILE A 351 14.37 -24.14 -24.03
CA ILE A 351 14.96 -23.48 -25.20
C ILE A 351 13.83 -22.98 -26.09
N ALA A 352 13.86 -21.71 -26.47
CA ALA A 352 12.95 -21.18 -27.47
C ALA A 352 13.73 -20.57 -28.64
N ILE A 353 13.16 -20.69 -29.83
CA ILE A 353 13.68 -20.14 -31.08
C ILE A 353 12.62 -19.30 -31.79
N ASN A 354 13.05 -18.28 -32.53
CA ASN A 354 12.19 -17.52 -33.42
C ASN A 354 12.01 -18.22 -34.79
N SER A 355 11.23 -17.58 -35.67
CA SER A 355 10.96 -18.04 -37.05
C SER A 355 12.22 -18.26 -37.90
N ASN A 356 13.30 -17.54 -37.58
CA ASN A 356 14.60 -17.64 -38.25
C ASN A 356 15.54 -18.68 -37.62
N GLY A 357 15.07 -19.47 -36.64
CA GLY A 357 15.88 -20.49 -35.97
C GLY A 357 16.95 -19.92 -35.03
N ARG A 358 16.81 -18.66 -34.59
CA ARG A 358 17.70 -18.06 -33.59
C ARG A 358 17.13 -18.23 -32.19
N ILE A 359 18.00 -18.51 -31.23
CA ILE A 359 17.63 -18.76 -29.83
C ILE A 359 17.24 -17.44 -29.16
N ASN A 360 16.00 -17.35 -28.66
CA ASN A 360 15.51 -16.19 -27.90
C ASN A 360 15.29 -16.49 -26.41
N ALA A 361 15.21 -17.76 -25.99
CA ALA A 361 15.22 -18.15 -24.58
C ALA A 361 16.09 -19.38 -24.33
N PHE A 362 16.83 -19.37 -23.23
CA PHE A 362 17.71 -20.47 -22.82
C PHE A 362 17.96 -20.41 -21.30
N ASN A 363 17.30 -21.28 -20.52
CA ASN A 363 17.34 -21.21 -19.05
C ASN A 363 18.60 -21.85 -18.44
N LYS A 364 18.87 -21.55 -17.15
CA LYS A 364 20.02 -22.11 -16.41
C LYS A 364 20.07 -23.63 -16.38
N ASN A 365 18.94 -24.32 -16.36
CA ASN A 365 18.95 -25.78 -16.39
C ASN A 365 19.32 -26.34 -17.78
N ALA A 366 18.92 -25.69 -18.88
CA ALA A 366 19.42 -26.04 -20.21
C ALA A 366 20.94 -25.82 -20.30
N ALA A 367 21.44 -24.72 -19.72
CA ALA A 367 22.87 -24.43 -19.66
C ALA A 367 23.67 -25.53 -18.94
N LYS A 368 23.17 -25.98 -17.78
CA LYS A 368 23.78 -27.07 -17.01
C LYS A 368 23.70 -28.42 -17.74
N MET A 369 22.54 -28.76 -18.30
CA MET A 369 22.33 -30.05 -18.96
C MET A 369 23.14 -30.18 -20.26
N LEU A 370 23.31 -29.09 -21.01
CA LEU A 370 24.04 -29.08 -22.27
C LEU A 370 25.51 -28.66 -22.13
N GLY A 371 25.91 -28.14 -20.96
CA GLY A 371 27.27 -27.61 -20.73
C GLY A 371 27.56 -26.34 -21.53
N ILE A 372 26.54 -25.56 -21.88
CA ILE A 372 26.64 -24.36 -22.72
C ILE A 372 26.27 -23.13 -21.89
N SER A 373 27.08 -22.08 -21.93
CA SER A 373 26.79 -20.81 -21.29
C SER A 373 25.58 -20.12 -21.94
N SER A 374 24.60 -19.69 -21.12
CA SER A 374 23.44 -18.95 -21.61
C SER A 374 23.82 -17.61 -22.26
N HIS A 375 24.86 -16.94 -21.74
CA HIS A 375 25.35 -15.67 -22.29
C HIS A 375 25.89 -15.82 -23.72
N ASP A 376 26.51 -16.96 -24.02
CA ASP A 376 27.18 -17.17 -25.31
C ASP A 376 26.24 -17.69 -26.39
N ILE A 377 25.01 -18.10 -26.04
CA ILE A 377 24.10 -18.82 -26.95
C ILE A 377 22.88 -18.00 -27.35
N LEU A 378 22.45 -17.03 -26.54
CA LEU A 378 21.31 -16.15 -26.85
C LEU A 378 21.58 -15.35 -28.13
N GLY A 379 20.59 -15.32 -29.04
CA GLY A 379 20.66 -14.65 -30.34
C GLY A 379 21.41 -15.42 -31.44
N LYS A 380 22.12 -16.51 -31.09
CA LYS A 380 22.80 -17.37 -32.06
C LYS A 380 21.84 -18.35 -32.73
N ASP A 381 22.29 -18.93 -33.84
CA ASP A 381 21.57 -20.00 -34.56
C ASP A 381 21.47 -21.23 -33.66
N VAL A 382 20.30 -21.87 -33.64
CA VAL A 382 19.99 -23.05 -32.85
C VAL A 382 21.01 -24.18 -33.02
N LYS A 383 21.68 -24.29 -34.17
CA LYS A 383 22.70 -25.33 -34.45
C LYS A 383 23.82 -25.43 -33.41
N HIS A 384 24.05 -24.38 -32.62
CA HIS A 384 25.05 -24.37 -31.56
C HIS A 384 24.69 -25.22 -30.33
N ILE A 385 23.43 -25.68 -30.19
CA ILE A 385 23.01 -26.52 -29.05
C ILE A 385 23.20 -28.04 -29.29
N GLY A 386 23.79 -28.40 -30.43
CA GLY A 386 23.99 -29.80 -30.86
C GLY A 386 22.91 -30.29 -31.83
N SER A 387 23.29 -31.18 -32.75
CA SER A 387 22.44 -31.68 -33.84
C SER A 387 21.15 -32.33 -33.33
N LEU A 388 21.25 -33.12 -32.26
CA LEU A 388 20.15 -33.87 -31.67
C LEU A 388 18.94 -32.97 -31.30
N PHE A 389 19.19 -31.93 -30.53
CA PHE A 389 18.14 -31.00 -30.08
C PHE A 389 17.74 -30.03 -31.20
N THR A 390 18.69 -29.65 -32.06
CA THR A 390 18.47 -28.81 -33.24
C THR A 390 17.44 -29.43 -34.19
N ASP A 391 17.61 -30.71 -34.53
CA ASP A 391 16.74 -31.41 -35.46
C ASP A 391 15.31 -31.50 -34.93
N ILE A 392 15.15 -31.72 -33.62
CA ILE A 392 13.83 -31.84 -32.99
C ILE A 392 13.09 -30.50 -33.06
N ILE A 393 13.71 -29.41 -32.61
CA ILE A 393 13.05 -28.10 -32.53
C ILE A 393 12.82 -27.46 -33.92
N LEU A 394 13.75 -27.64 -34.88
CA LEU A 394 13.56 -27.18 -36.26
C LEU A 394 12.48 -27.98 -36.98
N ARG A 395 12.34 -29.27 -36.68
CA ARG A 395 11.25 -30.08 -37.24
C ARG A 395 9.89 -29.61 -36.76
N THR A 396 9.75 -29.22 -35.50
CA THR A 396 8.52 -28.61 -34.94
C THR A 396 8.12 -27.35 -35.71
N LEU A 397 9.10 -26.50 -36.02
CA LEU A 397 8.89 -25.28 -36.80
C LEU A 397 8.50 -25.58 -38.26
N LYS A 398 9.18 -26.55 -38.89
CA LYS A 398 8.94 -26.95 -40.29
C LYS A 398 7.59 -27.66 -40.47
N ASP A 399 7.31 -28.64 -39.63
CA ASP A 399 6.12 -29.50 -39.72
C ASP A 399 4.88 -28.78 -39.17
N LYS A 400 5.06 -27.64 -38.48
CA LYS A 400 4.01 -26.87 -37.78
C LYS A 400 3.16 -27.73 -36.85
N LYS A 401 3.81 -28.66 -36.14
CA LYS A 401 3.18 -29.63 -35.25
C LYS A 401 3.90 -29.68 -33.91
N THR A 402 3.11 -29.83 -32.85
CA THR A 402 3.61 -30.12 -31.50
C THR A 402 4.04 -31.59 -31.42
N TYR A 403 5.18 -31.86 -30.79
CA TYR A 403 5.65 -33.19 -30.47
C TYR A 403 5.80 -33.32 -28.96
N GLU A 404 5.08 -34.24 -28.35
CA GLU A 404 5.16 -34.51 -26.92
C GLU A 404 6.00 -35.76 -26.64
N MET A 405 6.75 -35.73 -25.54
CA MET A 405 7.37 -36.89 -24.91
C MET A 405 8.20 -37.78 -25.86
N ARG A 406 9.17 -37.19 -26.56
CA ARG A 406 10.22 -37.96 -27.23
C ARG A 406 11.35 -38.26 -26.27
N GLU A 407 11.65 -39.54 -26.08
CA GLU A 407 12.84 -39.97 -25.37
C GLU A 407 14.05 -39.88 -26.31
N VAL A 408 15.10 -39.25 -25.82
CA VAL A 408 16.31 -39.03 -26.60
C VAL A 408 17.52 -39.31 -25.75
N THR A 409 18.38 -40.22 -26.22
CA THR A 409 19.62 -40.55 -25.53
C THR A 409 20.76 -39.70 -26.08
N HIS A 410 21.43 -38.96 -25.20
CA HIS A 410 22.58 -38.16 -25.58
C HIS A 410 23.75 -39.07 -26.01
N PRO A 411 24.39 -38.83 -27.17
CA PRO A 411 25.36 -39.76 -27.75
C PRO A 411 26.64 -39.93 -26.93
N THR A 412 27.08 -38.88 -26.22
CA THR A 412 28.34 -38.90 -25.44
C THR A 412 28.16 -39.16 -23.94
N THR A 413 27.09 -38.64 -23.32
CA THR A 413 26.86 -38.74 -21.88
C THR A 413 25.95 -39.91 -21.52
N HIS A 414 25.30 -40.53 -22.51
CA HIS A 414 24.26 -41.55 -22.34
C HIS A 414 23.08 -41.12 -21.44
N ALA A 415 22.95 -39.83 -21.15
CA ALA A 415 21.81 -39.28 -20.44
C ALA A 415 20.54 -39.43 -21.30
N VAL A 416 19.44 -39.83 -20.67
CA VAL A 416 18.14 -39.98 -21.33
C VAL A 416 17.31 -38.75 -21.02
N TYR A 417 16.95 -38.00 -22.07
CA TYR A 417 16.10 -36.82 -21.95
C TYR A 417 14.69 -37.12 -22.46
N SER A 418 13.68 -36.71 -21.70
CA SER A 418 12.32 -36.56 -22.22
C SER A 418 12.21 -35.17 -22.84
N VAL A 419 11.86 -35.09 -24.13
CA VAL A 419 11.81 -33.86 -24.91
C VAL A 419 10.40 -33.62 -25.43
N SER A 420 9.86 -32.44 -25.13
CA SER A 420 8.59 -31.96 -25.68
C SER A 420 8.82 -30.65 -26.41
N THR A 421 8.17 -30.47 -27.56
CA THR A 421 8.26 -29.26 -28.36
C THR A 421 6.89 -28.81 -28.82
N SER A 422 6.65 -27.50 -28.81
CA SER A 422 5.43 -26.90 -29.33
C SER A 422 5.75 -25.67 -30.15
N LEU A 423 4.79 -25.25 -30.98
CA LEU A 423 4.85 -23.94 -31.62
C LEU A 423 4.71 -22.84 -30.56
N LEU A 424 5.38 -21.72 -30.79
CA LEU A 424 5.29 -20.53 -29.96
C LEU A 424 4.86 -19.37 -30.87
N ASP A 425 3.69 -18.80 -30.61
CA ASP A 425 3.24 -17.58 -31.29
C ASP A 425 3.60 -16.36 -30.42
N ALA A 426 4.56 -15.56 -30.89
CA ALA A 426 4.99 -14.34 -30.22
C ALA A 426 4.62 -13.12 -31.06
N GLY A 427 3.34 -12.75 -31.06
CA GLY A 427 2.87 -11.53 -31.70
C GLY A 427 2.86 -11.57 -33.23
N GLY A 428 2.57 -12.74 -33.83
CA GLY A 428 2.48 -12.92 -35.28
C GLY A 428 3.72 -13.55 -35.92
N GLU A 429 4.81 -13.72 -35.18
CA GLU A 429 5.94 -14.56 -35.58
C GLU A 429 5.83 -15.95 -34.96
N LEU A 430 5.70 -16.97 -35.81
CA LEU A 430 5.72 -18.38 -35.41
C LEU A 430 7.16 -18.83 -35.13
N GLY A 431 7.45 -19.12 -33.87
CA GLY A 431 8.65 -19.79 -33.39
C GLY A 431 8.36 -21.19 -32.85
N ALA A 432 9.33 -21.76 -32.14
CA ALA A 432 9.18 -23.05 -31.47
C ALA A 432 9.81 -23.01 -30.07
N ILE A 433 9.20 -23.71 -29.11
CA ILE A 433 9.73 -23.91 -27.78
C ILE A 433 9.98 -25.40 -27.55
N MET A 434 11.07 -25.72 -26.87
CA MET A 434 11.48 -27.06 -26.47
C MET A 434 11.72 -27.09 -24.97
N ILE A 435 11.13 -28.08 -24.32
CA ILE A 435 11.35 -28.40 -22.91
C ILE A 435 11.94 -29.80 -22.86
N PHE A 436 13.03 -29.97 -22.13
CA PHE A 436 13.63 -31.28 -21.93
C PHE A 436 14.03 -31.54 -20.47
N SER A 437 13.79 -32.76 -20.01
CA SER A 437 14.07 -33.18 -18.63
C SER A 437 14.97 -34.40 -18.64
N ASP A 438 16.00 -34.42 -17.79
CA ASP A 438 16.80 -35.61 -17.57
C ASP A 438 15.97 -36.64 -16.79
N ILE A 439 15.69 -37.77 -17.44
CA ILE A 439 14.92 -38.89 -16.88
C ILE A 439 15.80 -40.12 -16.69
N SER A 440 17.13 -39.97 -16.72
CA SER A 440 18.07 -41.09 -16.62
C SER A 440 17.88 -41.90 -15.33
N GLU A 441 17.69 -41.22 -14.20
CA GLU A 441 17.45 -41.88 -12.92
C GLU A 441 16.11 -42.62 -12.90
N ILE A 442 15.05 -41.97 -13.43
CA ILE A 442 13.72 -42.58 -13.56
C ILE A 442 13.80 -43.85 -14.42
N LYS A 443 14.55 -43.82 -15.53
CA LYS A 443 14.76 -44.99 -16.40
C LYS A 443 15.54 -46.10 -15.70
N LYS A 444 16.59 -45.77 -14.95
CA LYS A 444 17.36 -46.76 -14.16
C LYS A 444 16.46 -47.45 -13.12
N LEU A 445 15.64 -46.67 -12.41
CA LEU A 445 14.68 -47.21 -11.44
C LEU A 445 13.61 -48.07 -12.12
N GLN A 446 13.08 -47.64 -13.27
CA GLN A 446 12.08 -48.39 -14.02
C GLN A 446 12.63 -49.74 -14.51
N LEU A 447 13.86 -49.75 -15.02
CA LEU A 447 14.56 -50.99 -15.42
C LEU A 447 14.78 -51.91 -14.21
N SER A 448 15.26 -51.37 -13.09
CA SER A 448 15.47 -52.14 -11.86
C SER A 448 14.16 -52.76 -11.35
N LEU A 449 13.07 -51.99 -11.35
CA LEU A 449 11.74 -52.47 -10.95
C LEU A 449 11.22 -53.57 -11.90
N SER A 450 11.44 -53.43 -13.20
CA SER A 450 11.04 -54.44 -14.18
C SER A 450 11.80 -55.76 -14.00
N ALA A 451 13.09 -55.70 -13.66
CA ALA A 451 13.90 -56.90 -13.36
C ALA A 451 13.44 -57.59 -12.07
N VAL A 452 13.10 -56.82 -11.01
CA VAL A 452 12.54 -57.38 -9.76
C VAL A 452 11.22 -58.10 -10.03
N ARG A 453 10.30 -57.48 -10.79
CA ARG A 453 9.02 -58.09 -11.16
C ARG A 453 9.20 -59.39 -11.96
N GLU A 454 10.20 -59.43 -12.84
CA GLU A 454 10.51 -60.66 -13.59
C GLU A 454 11.03 -61.78 -12.67
N LEU A 455 11.88 -61.44 -11.69
CA LEU A 455 12.37 -62.40 -10.69
C LEU A 455 11.25 -62.91 -9.80
N GLU A 456 10.37 -62.04 -9.30
CA GLU A 456 9.18 -62.43 -8.53
C GLU A 456 8.28 -63.39 -9.32
N GLY A 457 8.06 -63.10 -10.61
CA GLY A 457 7.33 -64.00 -11.50
C GLY A 457 7.98 -65.37 -11.67
N LYS A 458 9.32 -65.42 -11.78
CA LYS A 458 10.07 -66.68 -11.87
C LYS A 458 10.03 -67.48 -10.55
N VAL A 459 10.16 -66.82 -9.41
CA VAL A 459 10.07 -67.46 -8.08
C VAL A 459 8.68 -68.07 -7.89
N LYS A 460 7.62 -67.32 -8.17
CA LYS A 460 6.23 -67.81 -8.06
C LYS A 460 5.96 -69.02 -8.97
N ASN A 461 6.53 -69.04 -10.17
CA ASN A 461 6.43 -70.18 -11.08
C ASN A 461 7.20 -71.42 -10.59
N LEU A 462 8.35 -71.24 -9.94
CA LEU A 462 9.12 -72.34 -9.33
C LEU A 462 8.42 -72.91 -8.10
N GLU A 463 7.82 -72.06 -7.26
CA GLU A 463 7.01 -72.50 -6.12
C GLU A 463 5.80 -73.34 -6.59
N ASN A 464 5.09 -72.89 -7.63
CA ASN A 464 3.97 -73.64 -8.21
C ASN A 464 4.38 -74.98 -8.83
N ARG A 465 5.57 -75.05 -9.44
CA ARG A 465 6.14 -76.30 -9.98
C ARG A 465 6.58 -77.25 -8.87
N ASN A 466 7.25 -76.75 -7.84
CA ASN A 466 7.71 -77.57 -6.71
C ASN A 466 6.54 -78.11 -5.90
N THR A 467 5.53 -77.29 -5.61
CA THR A 467 4.29 -77.74 -4.95
C THR A 467 3.55 -78.78 -5.79
N SER A 468 3.43 -78.58 -7.11
CA SER A 468 2.82 -79.59 -8.00
C SER A 468 3.64 -80.87 -8.08
N SER A 469 4.97 -80.79 -8.08
CA SER A 469 5.87 -81.94 -8.07
C SER A 469 5.80 -82.71 -6.75
N VAL A 470 5.72 -82.03 -5.61
CA VAL A 470 5.58 -82.65 -4.29
C VAL A 470 4.22 -83.32 -4.15
N ILE A 471 3.13 -82.66 -4.59
CA ILE A 471 1.78 -83.25 -4.60
C ILE A 471 1.73 -84.48 -5.52
N SER A 472 2.36 -84.42 -6.69
CA SER A 472 2.44 -85.57 -7.59
C SER A 472 3.27 -86.72 -7.01
N HIS A 473 4.36 -86.43 -6.29
CA HIS A 473 5.20 -87.44 -5.65
C HIS A 473 4.50 -88.09 -4.44
N GLU A 474 3.70 -87.35 -3.67
CA GLU A 474 2.87 -87.92 -2.59
C GLU A 474 1.70 -88.74 -3.13
N LEU A 475 1.02 -88.28 -4.20
CA LEU A 475 -0.07 -89.04 -4.84
C LEU A 475 0.43 -90.36 -5.44
N SER A 476 1.61 -90.38 -6.08
CA SER A 476 2.21 -91.60 -6.59
C SER A 476 2.60 -92.57 -5.46
N ASN A 477 3.09 -92.08 -4.32
CA ASN A 477 3.37 -92.93 -3.16
C ASN A 477 2.11 -93.52 -2.54
N LEU A 478 1.00 -92.76 -2.49
CA LEU A 478 -0.30 -93.24 -2.00
C LEU A 478 -0.93 -94.32 -2.89
N LEU A 479 -0.67 -94.29 -4.21
CA LEU A 479 -1.17 -95.28 -5.17
C LEU A 479 -0.38 -96.60 -5.16
N VAL A 480 0.85 -96.61 -4.64
CA VAL A 480 1.68 -97.83 -4.55
C VAL A 480 1.41 -98.62 -3.25
N THR A 481 0.73 -98.04 -2.26
CA THR A 481 0.48 -98.64 -0.94
C THR A 481 -0.94 -99.18 -0.73
N GLN A 482 -1.62 -99.70 -1.76
CA GLN A 482 -2.79 -100.56 -1.55
C GLN A 482 -2.40 -102.03 -1.76
N PRO A 483 -2.36 -102.86 -0.70
CA PRO A 483 -2.39 -104.31 -0.85
C PRO A 483 -3.84 -104.78 -1.07
N ASP A 484 -3.97 -105.83 -1.89
CA ASP A 484 -5.20 -106.57 -2.19
C ASP A 484 -6.02 -107.01 -0.96
#